data_AF-A0A7X1NNK6-F1
#
_entry.id   AF-A0A7X1NNK6-F1
#
_cell.length_a   1.000
_cell.length_b   1.000
_cell.length_c   1.000
_cell.angle_alpha   90.00
_cell.angle_beta   90.00
_cell.angle_gamma   90.00
#
_symmetry.space_group_name_H-M   'P 1'
#
loop_
_entity.id
_entity.type
_entity.pdbx_description
1 polymer ?
#
loop_
_entity_poly.entity_id
_entity_poly.type
_entity_poly.pdbx_seq_one_letter_code
_entity_poly.pdbx_strand_id
1 'polypeptide(L)'
;MEGVVTALLLAAGTVLLSLHPPRTRCASVPSGRSRERRGVDDAPLLLDLMAAMLDAGSSVENALAAVAAVADVDVGIPLSRVHQARLLGAAWDDAWEMVAMTWTEPGGRSRGPLRGGEQRAARTVDAVRRGLQFAVATGAPSAELLRAHALQIRRRRIRAGERKAAALGVHLVLPLGLCSLPAFICLGVVPVVLGLLPTL
;
A
#
# COMPACT_ATOMS: atom_id res chain seq x y z
N MET A 1 56.46 1.33 0.78
CA MET A 1 55.24 2.00 0.31
C MET A 1 54.09 1.03 0.09
N GLU A 2 54.37 -0.22 -0.30
CA GLU A 2 53.42 -1.36 -0.39
C GLU A 2 52.45 -1.50 0.81
N GLY A 3 52.95 -1.40 2.06
CA GLY A 3 52.15 -1.61 3.26
C GLY A 3 51.09 -0.53 3.56
N VAL A 4 51.25 0.67 3.00
CA VAL A 4 50.28 1.77 3.20
C VAL A 4 49.06 1.56 2.30
N VAL A 5 49.29 1.04 1.09
CA VAL A 5 48.23 0.77 0.11
C VAL A 5 47.35 -0.39 0.57
N THR A 6 47.94 -1.46 1.12
CA THR A 6 47.19 -2.60 1.64
C THR A 6 46.38 -2.24 2.89
N ALA A 7 46.93 -1.41 3.78
CA ALA A 7 46.23 -0.93 4.98
C ALA A 7 45.04 -0.02 4.63
N LEU A 8 45.18 0.89 3.65
CA LEU A 8 44.10 1.75 3.18
C LEU A 8 42.96 0.97 2.52
N LEU A 9 43.27 -0.08 1.76
CA LEU A 9 42.28 -0.94 1.11
C LEU A 9 41.49 -1.77 2.13
N LEU A 10 42.14 -2.31 3.16
CA LEU A 10 41.46 -3.04 4.24
C LEU A 10 40.58 -2.12 5.10
N ALA A 11 41.05 -0.89 5.38
CA ALA A 11 40.29 0.11 6.12
C ALA A 11 39.04 0.58 5.35
N ALA A 12 39.15 0.81 4.04
CA ALA A 12 38.01 1.15 3.20
C ALA A 12 36.98 0.00 3.10
N GLY A 13 37.45 -1.25 3.02
CA GLY A 13 36.59 -2.43 3.00
C GLY A 13 35.79 -2.63 4.30
N THR A 14 36.44 -2.43 5.45
CA THR A 14 35.77 -2.53 6.76
C THR A 14 34.76 -1.41 6.98
N VAL A 15 35.06 -0.18 6.56
CA VAL A 15 34.13 0.96 6.66
C VAL A 15 32.89 0.77 5.78
N LEU A 16 33.04 0.21 4.56
CA LEU A 16 31.90 -0.10 3.67
C LEU A 16 30.98 -1.18 4.24
N LEU A 17 31.54 -2.19 4.90
CA LEU A 17 30.80 -3.27 5.58
C LEU A 17 30.05 -2.75 6.81
N SER A 18 30.64 -1.82 7.57
CA SER A 18 30.02 -1.23 8.75
C SER A 18 28.92 -0.19 8.43
N LEU A 19 28.93 0.39 7.23
CA LEU A 19 27.92 1.37 6.77
C LEU A 19 26.71 0.72 6.08
N HIS A 20 26.61 -0.60 6.01
CA HIS A 20 25.46 -1.30 5.42
C HIS A 20 24.45 -1.69 6.52
N PRO A 21 23.49 -0.84 6.92
CA PRO A 21 22.46 -1.26 7.87
C PRO A 21 21.53 -2.26 7.17
N PRO A 22 21.34 -3.48 7.70
CA PRO A 22 20.29 -4.36 7.22
C PRO A 22 18.96 -3.83 7.77
N ARG A 23 18.29 -2.97 6.99
CA ARG A 23 16.86 -2.69 7.19
C ARG A 23 16.03 -3.37 6.12
N THR A 24 16.22 -4.68 5.98
CA THR A 24 15.19 -5.54 5.42
C THR A 24 14.08 -5.65 6.45
N ARG A 25 13.17 -4.66 6.49
CA ARG A 25 11.83 -4.93 7.02
C ARG A 25 11.23 -5.95 6.07
N CYS A 26 11.26 -7.22 6.48
CA CYS A 26 10.34 -8.21 5.94
C CYS A 26 8.95 -7.58 6.03
N ALA A 27 8.39 -7.23 4.87
CA ALA A 27 6.97 -7.01 4.79
C ALA A 27 6.35 -8.32 5.25
N SER A 28 5.75 -8.31 6.42
CA SER A 28 5.01 -9.46 6.92
C SER A 28 4.01 -9.86 5.82
N VAL A 29 4.24 -11.04 5.24
CA VAL A 29 3.22 -11.72 4.44
C VAL A 29 2.02 -11.82 5.38
N PRO A 30 0.85 -11.26 5.05
CA PRO A 30 -0.30 -11.36 5.93
C PRO A 30 -0.61 -12.84 6.09
N SER A 31 -0.25 -13.38 7.24
CA SER A 31 -0.48 -14.76 7.61
C SER A 31 -1.99 -14.96 7.67
N GLY A 32 -2.51 -15.75 6.73
CA GLY A 32 -3.92 -16.11 6.60
C GLY A 32 -4.44 -17.02 7.71
N ARG A 33 -4.04 -16.79 8.97
CA ARG A 33 -4.45 -17.55 10.16
C ARG A 33 -5.14 -16.63 11.16
N SER A 34 -6.32 -16.15 10.80
CA SER A 34 -7.43 -15.80 11.70
C SER A 34 -8.71 -15.57 10.87
N ARG A 35 -8.97 -16.49 9.93
CA ARG A 35 -10.14 -16.48 9.02
C ARG A 35 -11.33 -17.16 9.68
N GLU A 36 -11.53 -16.92 10.96
CA GLU A 36 -12.69 -17.41 11.71
C GLU A 36 -13.80 -16.36 11.56
N ARG A 37 -14.53 -16.51 10.44
CA ARG A 37 -15.79 -15.83 10.05
C ARG A 37 -16.00 -14.41 10.60
N ARG A 38 -15.04 -13.54 10.33
CA ARG A 38 -15.23 -12.08 10.28
C ARG A 38 -15.65 -11.72 8.85
N GLY A 39 -16.59 -10.78 8.68
CA GLY A 39 -17.22 -10.48 7.40
C GLY A 39 -16.25 -10.00 6.31
N VAL A 40 -16.77 -9.54 5.18
CA VAL A 40 -15.93 -9.10 4.04
C VAL A 40 -15.30 -7.73 4.31
N ASP A 41 -13.96 -7.65 4.30
CA ASP A 41 -13.19 -6.39 4.48
C ASP A 41 -12.55 -5.87 3.19
N ASP A 42 -12.66 -6.61 2.08
CA ASP A 42 -12.00 -6.30 0.82
C ASP A 42 -12.81 -5.36 -0.07
N ALA A 43 -12.37 -4.10 -0.19
CA ALA A 43 -13.08 -3.06 -0.93
C ALA A 43 -13.45 -3.42 -2.39
N PRO A 44 -12.55 -3.98 -3.23
CA PRO A 44 -12.91 -4.41 -4.58
C PRO A 44 -14.07 -5.41 -4.60
N LEU A 45 -14.07 -6.38 -3.68
CA LEU A 45 -15.14 -7.38 -3.60
C LEU A 45 -16.48 -6.74 -3.20
N LEU A 46 -16.48 -5.84 -2.22
CA LEU A 46 -17.69 -5.11 -1.84
C LEU A 46 -18.24 -4.28 -3.02
N LEU A 47 -17.36 -3.59 -3.76
CA LEU A 47 -17.74 -2.83 -4.95
C LEU A 47 -18.31 -3.72 -6.07
N ASP A 48 -17.73 -4.90 -6.28
CA ASP A 48 -18.25 -5.87 -7.27
C ASP A 48 -19.61 -6.43 -6.85
N LEU A 49 -19.84 -6.67 -5.55
CA LEU A 49 -21.15 -7.08 -5.03
C LEU A 49 -22.19 -5.97 -5.22
N MET A 50 -21.84 -4.72 -4.94
CA MET A 50 -22.73 -3.59 -5.23
C MET A 50 -23.02 -3.49 -6.73
N ALA A 51 -22.00 -3.60 -7.58
CA ALA A 51 -22.17 -3.57 -9.03
C ALA A 51 -23.12 -4.69 -9.51
N ALA A 52 -22.96 -5.91 -9.00
CA ALA A 52 -23.84 -7.03 -9.31
C ALA A 52 -25.28 -6.79 -8.86
N MET A 53 -25.50 -6.17 -7.69
CA MET A 53 -26.84 -5.80 -7.23
C MET A 53 -27.46 -4.68 -8.08
N LEU A 54 -26.68 -3.67 -8.47
CA LEU A 54 -27.16 -2.59 -9.35
C LEU A 54 -27.52 -3.12 -10.74
N ASP A 55 -26.74 -4.04 -11.31
CA ASP A 55 -27.06 -4.70 -12.57
C ASP A 55 -28.33 -5.56 -12.47
N ALA A 56 -28.60 -6.13 -11.30
CA ALA A 56 -29.85 -6.83 -11.02
C ALA A 56 -31.04 -5.88 -10.77
N GLY A 57 -30.85 -4.56 -10.87
CA GLY A 57 -31.89 -3.55 -10.69
C GLY A 57 -32.11 -3.09 -9.24
N SER A 58 -31.22 -3.42 -8.31
CA SER A 58 -31.30 -2.91 -6.94
C SER A 58 -31.04 -1.41 -6.88
N SER A 59 -31.66 -0.71 -5.92
CA SER A 59 -31.26 0.67 -5.58
C SER A 59 -29.88 0.70 -4.92
N VAL A 60 -29.24 1.87 -4.96
CA VAL A 60 -27.94 2.13 -4.31
C VAL A 60 -28.05 1.97 -2.79
N GLU A 61 -29.14 2.42 -2.20
CA GLU A 61 -29.41 2.33 -0.76
C GLU A 61 -29.55 0.87 -0.32
N ASN A 62 -30.27 0.04 -1.07
CA ASN A 62 -30.42 -1.38 -0.78
C ASN A 62 -29.10 -2.14 -0.98
N ALA A 63 -28.35 -1.81 -2.04
CA ALA A 63 -27.02 -2.36 -2.26
C ALA A 63 -26.06 -2.01 -1.11
N LEU A 64 -26.11 -0.77 -0.60
CA LEU A 64 -25.29 -0.33 0.53
C LEU A 64 -25.67 -1.08 1.82
N ALA A 65 -26.95 -1.25 2.10
CA ALA A 65 -27.43 -2.02 3.26
C ALA A 65 -26.99 -3.48 3.21
N ALA A 66 -27.14 -4.14 2.06
CA ALA A 66 -26.73 -5.53 1.87
C ALA A 66 -25.21 -5.71 2.04
N VAL A 67 -24.41 -4.80 1.49
CA VAL A 67 -22.95 -4.79 1.69
C VAL A 67 -22.59 -4.54 3.15
N ALA A 68 -23.25 -3.61 3.84
CA ALA A 68 -23.01 -3.35 5.25
C ALA A 68 -23.28 -4.60 6.13
N ALA A 69 -24.27 -5.41 5.78
CA ALA A 69 -24.63 -6.63 6.51
C ALA A 69 -23.63 -7.78 6.33
N VAL A 70 -22.96 -7.86 5.17
CA VAL A 70 -21.97 -8.92 4.86
C VAL A 70 -20.53 -8.49 5.20
N ALA A 71 -20.29 -7.20 5.33
CA ALA A 71 -18.97 -6.66 5.63
C ALA A 71 -18.48 -7.05 7.04
N ASP A 72 -17.16 -7.02 7.23
CA ASP A 72 -16.57 -7.18 8.57
C ASP A 72 -17.09 -6.10 9.52
N VAL A 73 -17.16 -6.38 10.82
CA VAL A 73 -17.76 -5.48 11.82
C VAL A 73 -17.18 -4.06 11.77
N ASP A 74 -15.87 -3.93 11.55
CA ASP A 74 -15.17 -2.65 11.49
C ASP A 74 -15.54 -1.85 10.23
N VAL A 75 -16.08 -2.48 9.19
CA VAL A 75 -16.54 -1.85 7.93
C VAL A 75 -18.07 -1.73 7.91
N GLY A 76 -18.78 -2.77 8.34
CA GLY A 76 -20.23 -2.88 8.29
C GLY A 76 -20.94 -1.90 9.22
N ILE A 77 -20.46 -1.70 10.44
CA ILE A 77 -21.03 -0.70 11.37
C ILE A 77 -21.01 0.71 10.75
N PRO A 78 -19.86 1.23 10.28
CA PRO A 78 -19.77 2.47 9.51
C PRO A 78 -20.77 2.57 8.35
N LEU A 79 -20.81 1.57 7.46
CA LEU A 79 -21.66 1.60 6.27
C LEU A 79 -23.15 1.55 6.64
N SER A 80 -23.51 0.80 7.67
CA SER A 80 -24.88 0.77 8.20
C SER A 80 -25.29 2.15 8.74
N ARG A 81 -24.39 2.84 9.46
CA ARG A 81 -24.65 4.22 9.92
C ARG A 81 -24.85 5.19 8.76
N VAL A 82 -24.06 5.10 7.70
CA VAL A 82 -24.27 5.91 6.49
C VAL A 82 -25.63 5.62 5.89
N HIS A 83 -25.99 4.34 5.73
CA HIS A 83 -27.30 3.96 5.21
C HIS A 83 -28.45 4.52 6.06
N GLN A 84 -28.39 4.39 7.37
CA GLN A 84 -29.40 4.93 8.29
C GLN A 84 -29.46 6.46 8.22
N ALA A 85 -28.32 7.16 8.19
CA ALA A 85 -28.29 8.61 8.05
C ALA A 85 -28.93 9.07 6.72
N ARG A 86 -28.67 8.34 5.63
CA ARG A 86 -29.30 8.60 4.32
C ARG A 86 -30.81 8.37 4.33
N LEU A 87 -31.30 7.34 5.03
CA LEU A 87 -32.74 7.11 5.23
C LEU A 87 -33.41 8.24 6.04
N LEU A 88 -32.67 8.82 6.99
CA LEU A 88 -33.12 9.99 7.76
C LEU A 88 -33.01 11.31 6.99
N GLY A 89 -32.61 11.28 5.72
CA GLY A 89 -32.53 12.46 4.85
C GLY A 89 -31.23 13.25 4.98
N ALA A 90 -30.20 12.74 5.67
CA ALA A 90 -28.90 13.39 5.70
C ALA A 90 -28.33 13.54 4.28
N ALA A 91 -27.67 14.67 4.02
CA ALA A 91 -26.97 14.86 2.76
C ALA A 91 -25.85 13.81 2.61
N TRP A 92 -25.45 13.55 1.36
CA TRP A 92 -24.42 12.56 1.05
C TRP A 92 -23.15 12.81 1.87
N ASP A 93 -22.58 14.02 1.80
CA ASP A 93 -21.32 14.35 2.47
C ASP A 93 -21.45 14.28 4.00
N ASP A 94 -22.55 14.79 4.58
CA ASP A 94 -22.81 14.74 6.03
C ASP A 94 -22.86 13.31 6.57
N ALA A 95 -23.52 12.40 5.84
CA ALA A 95 -23.64 11.00 6.25
C ALA A 95 -22.28 10.29 6.31
N TRP A 96 -21.39 10.59 5.36
CA TRP A 96 -20.03 10.04 5.35
C TRP A 96 -19.10 10.75 6.33
N GLU A 97 -19.27 12.06 6.54
CA GLU A 97 -18.47 12.84 7.48
C GLU A 97 -18.72 12.38 8.92
N MET A 98 -19.98 12.11 9.31
CA MET A 98 -20.32 11.54 10.62
C MET A 98 -19.52 10.26 10.93
N VAL A 99 -19.32 9.42 9.92
CA VAL A 99 -18.55 8.18 10.06
C VAL A 99 -17.05 8.44 10.03
N ALA A 100 -16.58 9.37 9.19
CA ALA A 100 -15.18 9.83 9.21
C ALA A 100 -14.79 10.32 10.61
N MET A 101 -15.71 11.05 11.26
CA MET A 101 -15.55 11.56 12.62
C MET A 101 -15.43 10.46 13.68
N THR A 102 -15.86 9.23 13.41
CA THR A 102 -15.68 8.10 14.34
C THR A 102 -14.20 7.65 14.40
N TRP A 103 -13.44 7.89 13.33
CA TRP A 103 -12.03 7.53 13.25
C TRP A 103 -11.09 8.67 13.69
N THR A 104 -11.60 9.90 13.75
CA THR A 104 -10.91 11.07 14.34
C THR A 104 -11.38 11.28 15.77
N GLU A 105 -10.48 11.41 16.75
CA GLU A 105 -10.92 11.65 18.13
C GLU A 105 -11.68 12.98 18.28
N PRO A 106 -12.75 13.01 19.12
CA PRO A 106 -13.30 14.27 19.61
C PRO A 106 -12.23 14.97 20.47
N GLY A 107 -11.69 16.09 19.99
CA GLY A 107 -10.82 16.96 20.81
C GLY A 107 -9.35 17.11 20.37
N GLY A 108 -8.99 16.77 19.12
CA GLY A 108 -7.72 17.22 18.52
C GLY A 108 -6.43 16.64 19.10
N ARG A 109 -6.52 15.71 20.07
CA ARG A 109 -5.37 14.91 20.49
C ARG A 109 -5.22 13.77 19.51
N SER A 110 -4.17 13.81 18.70
CA SER A 110 -3.83 12.73 17.77
C SER A 110 -3.77 11.41 18.53
N ARG A 111 -4.77 10.55 18.30
CA ARG A 111 -4.70 9.13 18.65
C ARG A 111 -3.34 8.65 18.15
N GLY A 112 -2.59 7.92 18.99
CA GLY A 112 -1.43 7.17 18.51
C GLY A 112 -1.83 6.38 17.25
N PRO A 113 -0.88 6.04 16.37
CA PRO A 113 -1.19 5.48 15.05
C PRO A 113 -2.29 4.43 15.11
N LEU A 114 -3.37 4.64 14.34
CA LEU A 114 -4.54 3.75 14.26
C LEU A 114 -4.06 2.30 14.18
N ARG A 115 -4.74 1.39 14.88
CA ARG A 115 -4.40 -0.04 14.77
C ARG A 115 -4.52 -0.43 13.30
N GLY A 116 -3.64 -1.31 12.83
CA GLY A 116 -3.58 -1.68 11.40
C GLY A 116 -4.93 -2.15 10.82
N GLY A 117 -5.79 -2.74 11.65
CA GLY A 117 -7.17 -3.10 11.32
C GLY A 117 -8.09 -1.89 11.08
N GLU A 118 -8.17 -0.94 12.02
CA GLU A 118 -8.96 0.28 11.89
C GLU A 118 -8.57 1.09 10.64
N GLN A 119 -7.25 1.24 10.38
CA GLN A 119 -6.77 1.92 9.18
C GLN A 119 -7.15 1.18 7.89
N ARG A 120 -7.30 -0.15 7.94
CA ARG A 120 -7.76 -0.94 6.80
C ARG A 120 -9.26 -0.76 6.58
N ALA A 121 -10.05 -0.82 7.63
CA ALA A 121 -11.49 -0.58 7.59
C ALA A 121 -11.82 0.82 7.06
N ALA A 122 -11.19 1.87 7.59
CA ALA A 122 -11.36 3.24 7.12
C ALA A 122 -11.06 3.39 5.62
N ARG A 123 -9.98 2.75 5.13
CA ARG A 123 -9.65 2.73 3.69
C ARG A 123 -10.69 2.00 2.85
N THR A 124 -11.28 0.93 3.36
CA THR A 124 -12.34 0.18 2.68
C THR A 124 -13.63 1.00 2.59
N VAL A 125 -14.07 1.59 3.71
CA VAL A 125 -15.25 2.49 3.77
C VAL A 125 -15.08 3.67 2.80
N ASP A 126 -13.91 4.29 2.79
CA ASP A 126 -13.57 5.39 1.90
C ASP A 126 -13.52 4.99 0.41
N ALA A 127 -13.09 3.76 0.09
CA ALA A 127 -13.17 3.23 -1.27
C ALA A 127 -14.63 3.00 -1.72
N VAL A 128 -15.51 2.51 -0.84
CA VAL A 128 -16.94 2.38 -1.12
C VAL A 128 -17.56 3.76 -1.37
N ARG A 129 -17.29 4.73 -0.49
CA ARG A 129 -17.72 6.13 -0.66
C ARG A 129 -17.34 6.69 -2.05
N ARG A 130 -16.07 6.56 -2.43
CA ARG A 130 -15.59 7.05 -3.75
C ARG A 130 -16.26 6.35 -4.92
N GLY A 131 -16.46 5.03 -4.82
CA GLY A 131 -17.15 4.28 -5.87
C GLY A 131 -18.58 4.78 -6.08
N LEU A 132 -19.27 5.12 -4.99
CA LEU A 132 -20.67 5.56 -5.03
C LEU A 132 -20.87 7.05 -5.30
N GLN A 133 -19.84 7.88 -5.12
CA GLN A 133 -19.92 9.33 -5.30
C GLN A 133 -20.54 9.71 -6.66
N PHE A 134 -20.14 9.03 -7.74
CA PHE A 134 -20.68 9.31 -9.07
C PHE A 134 -22.13 8.86 -9.24
N ALA A 135 -22.49 7.68 -8.72
CA ALA A 135 -23.84 7.15 -8.80
C ALA A 135 -24.84 8.09 -8.11
N VAL A 136 -24.45 8.69 -6.98
CA VAL A 136 -25.27 9.65 -6.25
C VAL A 136 -25.30 11.03 -6.91
N ALA A 137 -24.16 11.52 -7.43
CA ALA A 137 -24.10 12.83 -8.08
C ALA A 137 -24.89 12.89 -9.40
N THR A 138 -24.96 11.78 -10.13
CA THR A 138 -25.60 11.73 -11.47
C THR A 138 -26.99 11.09 -11.45
N GLY A 139 -27.39 10.48 -10.33
CA GLY A 139 -28.66 9.74 -10.21
C GLY A 139 -28.73 8.46 -11.05
N ALA A 140 -27.70 8.15 -11.84
CA ALA A 140 -27.62 6.95 -12.64
C ALA A 140 -26.75 5.89 -11.93
N PRO A 141 -27.32 4.74 -11.50
CA PRO A 141 -26.52 3.67 -10.94
C PRO A 141 -25.62 3.10 -12.04
N SER A 142 -24.31 3.26 -11.90
CA SER A 142 -23.34 2.71 -12.85
C SER A 142 -22.54 1.57 -12.23
N ALA A 143 -23.05 0.35 -12.42
CA ALA A 143 -22.33 -0.87 -12.07
C ALA A 143 -20.97 -0.94 -12.77
N GLU A 144 -20.87 -0.45 -14.01
CA GLU A 144 -19.62 -0.41 -14.76
C GLU A 144 -18.58 0.49 -14.10
N LEU A 145 -18.97 1.65 -13.57
CA LEU A 145 -18.04 2.53 -12.83
C LEU A 145 -17.57 1.88 -11.53
N LEU A 146 -18.44 1.16 -10.81
CA LEU A 146 -18.05 0.41 -9.61
C LEU A 146 -17.05 -0.70 -9.95
N ARG A 147 -17.29 -1.46 -11.02
CA ARG A 147 -16.33 -2.48 -11.53
C ARG A 147 -15.02 -1.85 -11.97
N ALA A 148 -15.06 -0.74 -12.70
CA ALA A 148 -13.88 -0.01 -13.11
C ALA A 148 -13.08 0.46 -11.88
N HIS A 149 -13.75 0.91 -10.82
CA HIS A 149 -13.11 1.28 -9.56
C HIS A 149 -12.49 0.07 -8.85
N ALA A 150 -13.21 -1.05 -8.75
CA ALA A 150 -12.70 -2.31 -8.20
C ALA A 150 -11.45 -2.80 -8.96
N LEU A 151 -11.50 -2.79 -10.30
CA LEU A 151 -10.36 -3.12 -11.17
C LEU A 151 -9.19 -2.16 -10.98
N GLN A 152 -9.45 -0.85 -10.83
CA GLN A 152 -8.41 0.13 -10.57
C GLN A 152 -7.68 -0.15 -9.25
N ILE A 153 -8.42 -0.50 -8.19
CA ILE A 153 -7.84 -0.87 -6.89
C ILE A 153 -6.99 -2.14 -7.03
N ARG A 154 -7.50 -3.18 -7.70
CA ARG A 154 -6.77 -4.43 -7.95
C ARG A 154 -5.47 -4.18 -8.73
N ARG A 155 -5.52 -3.39 -9.82
CA ARG A 155 -4.34 -3.01 -10.62
C ARG A 155 -3.31 -2.24 -9.81
N ARG A 156 -3.73 -1.31 -8.96
CA ARG A 156 -2.81 -0.56 -8.06
C ARG A 156 -2.09 -1.50 -7.10
N ARG A 157 -2.78 -2.51 -6.55
CA ARG A 157 -2.18 -3.52 -5.66
C ARG A 157 -1.13 -4.37 -6.39
N ILE A 158 -1.43 -4.84 -7.59
CA ILE A 158 -0.49 -5.62 -8.42
C ILE A 158 0.76 -4.81 -8.73
N ARG A 159 0.60 -3.58 -9.24
CA ARG A 159 1.72 -2.66 -9.53
C ARG A 159 2.59 -2.37 -8.31
N ALA A 160 1.98 -2.24 -7.13
CA ALA A 160 2.73 -2.05 -5.90
C ALA A 160 3.56 -3.29 -5.53
N GLY A 161 3.07 -4.50 -5.83
CA GLY A 161 3.82 -5.75 -5.71
C GLY A 161 4.98 -5.83 -6.69
N GLU A 162 4.73 -5.56 -7.97
CA GLU A 162 5.75 -5.55 -9.03
C GLU A 162 6.88 -4.56 -8.73
N ARG A 163 6.55 -3.36 -8.26
CA ARG A 163 7.55 -2.35 -7.85
C ARG A 163 8.45 -2.85 -6.73
N LYS A 164 7.88 -3.53 -5.72
CA LYS A 164 8.65 -4.11 -4.62
C LYS A 164 9.55 -5.25 -5.11
N ALA A 165 9.06 -6.08 -6.03
CA ALA A 165 9.86 -7.14 -6.63
C ALA A 165 11.01 -6.58 -7.49
N ALA A 166 10.76 -5.55 -8.31
CA ALA A 166 11.77 -4.89 -9.13
C ALA A 166 12.89 -4.25 -8.28
N ALA A 167 12.55 -3.70 -7.11
CA ALA A 167 13.52 -3.12 -6.19
C ALA A 167 14.53 -4.16 -5.66
N LEU A 168 14.16 -5.44 -5.57
CA LEU A 168 15.08 -6.51 -5.14
C LEU A 168 16.21 -6.71 -6.15
N GLY A 169 15.94 -6.59 -7.45
CA GLY A 169 16.98 -6.67 -8.49
C GLY A 169 18.03 -5.57 -8.33
N VAL A 170 17.60 -4.34 -8.06
CA VAL A 170 18.51 -3.22 -7.79
C VAL A 170 19.32 -3.46 -6.51
N HIS A 171 18.67 -3.93 -5.44
CA HIS A 171 19.35 -4.26 -4.19
C HIS A 171 20.35 -5.42 -4.30
N LEU A 172 20.20 -6.31 -5.28
CA LEU A 172 21.15 -7.40 -5.54
C LEU A 172 22.31 -6.98 -6.44
N VAL A 173 22.07 -6.17 -7.47
CA VAL A 173 23.12 -5.72 -8.40
C VAL A 173 24.02 -4.66 -7.77
N LEU A 174 23.48 -3.77 -6.93
CA LEU A 174 24.24 -2.71 -6.27
C LEU A 174 25.44 -3.23 -5.43
N PRO A 175 25.30 -4.24 -4.54
CA PRO A 175 26.43 -4.78 -3.78
C PRO A 175 27.43 -5.54 -4.67
N LEU A 176 26.97 -6.22 -5.73
CA LEU A 176 27.86 -6.89 -6.70
C LEU A 176 28.74 -5.87 -7.46
N GLY A 177 28.15 -4.77 -7.91
CA GLY A 177 28.87 -3.67 -8.56
C GLY A 177 29.87 -3.00 -7.63
N LEU A 178 29.47 -2.72 -6.38
CA LEU A 178 30.36 -2.15 -5.36
C LEU A 178 31.50 -3.10 -4.97
N CYS A 179 31.30 -4.42 -5.02
CA CYS A 179 32.35 -5.40 -4.75
C CYS A 179 33.33 -5.57 -5.92
N SER A 180 32.88 -5.34 -7.17
CA SER A 180 33.75 -5.44 -8.36
C SER A 180 34.59 -4.19 -8.62
N LEU A 181 34.14 -3.02 -8.16
CA LEU A 181 34.83 -1.74 -8.35
C LEU A 181 36.27 -1.75 -7.75
N PRO A 182 36.51 -2.23 -6.51
CA PRO A 182 37.85 -2.38 -5.96
C PRO A 182 38.73 -3.36 -6.74
N ALA A 183 38.16 -4.49 -7.16
CA ALA A 183 38.89 -5.49 -7.95
C ALA A 183 39.32 -4.92 -9.31
N PHE A 184 38.45 -4.14 -9.96
CA PHE A 184 38.78 -3.47 -11.22
C PHE A 184 39.86 -2.40 -11.04
N ILE A 185 39.85 -1.64 -9.94
CA ILE A 185 40.90 -0.66 -9.65
C ILE A 185 42.25 -1.37 -9.48
N CYS A 186 42.31 -2.42 -8.67
CA CYS A 186 43.53 -3.17 -8.41
C CYS A 186 44.07 -3.91 -9.64
N LEU A 187 43.19 -4.51 -10.45
CA LEU A 187 43.58 -5.33 -11.60
C LEU A 187 43.69 -4.56 -12.92
N GLY A 188 42.94 -3.47 -13.09
CA GLY A 188 42.85 -2.73 -14.36
C GLY A 188 43.55 -1.37 -14.31
N VAL A 189 43.19 -0.51 -13.35
CA VAL A 189 43.63 0.89 -13.34
C VAL A 189 45.06 1.03 -12.82
N VAL A 190 45.39 0.38 -11.70
CA VAL A 190 46.71 0.48 -11.07
C VAL A 190 47.85 0.05 -12.02
N PRO A 191 47.76 -1.10 -12.73
CA PRO A 191 48.81 -1.52 -13.65
C PRO A 191 48.98 -0.57 -14.85
N VAL A 192 47.88 -0.04 -15.38
CA VAL A 192 47.91 0.88 -16.53
C VAL A 192 48.54 2.21 -16.13
N VAL A 193 48.17 2.76 -14.97
CA VAL A 193 48.78 4.00 -14.46
C VAL A 193 50.27 3.80 -14.18
N LEU A 194 50.66 2.65 -13.61
CA LEU A 194 52.07 2.30 -13.41
C LEU A 194 52.85 2.19 -14.73
N GLY A 195 52.25 1.62 -15.77
CA GLY A 195 52.89 1.50 -17.09
C GLY A 195 52.95 2.81 -17.88
N LEU A 196 52.03 3.74 -17.62
CA LEU A 196 52.00 5.07 -18.25
C LEU A 196 52.84 6.12 -17.53
N LEU A 197 53.27 5.87 -16.29
CA LEU A 197 54.27 6.69 -15.62
C LEU A 197 55.64 6.38 -16.26
N PRO A 198 56.14 7.23 -17.17
CA PRO A 198 57.46 7.04 -17.72
C PRO A 198 58.41 7.35 -16.57
N THR A 199 59.26 6.39 -16.26
CA THR A 199 60.38 6.48 -15.31
C THR A 199 60.90 7.91 -15.15
N LEU A 200 60.64 8.50 -13.98
CA LEU A 200 61.53 9.51 -13.40
C LEU A 200 62.84 8.83 -13.00
#